data_AF-A0A351JQE8-F1
#
_entry.id   AF-A0A351JQE8-F1
#
_cell.length_a   1.000
_cell.length_b   1.000
_cell.length_c   1.000
_cell.angle_alpha   90.00
_cell.angle_beta   90.00
_cell.angle_gamma   90.00
#
_symmetry.space_group_name_H-M   'P 1'
#
loop_
_entity.id
_entity.type
_entity.pdbx_description
1 polymer ?
#
loop_
_entity_poly.entity_id
_entity_poly.type
_entity_poly.pdbx_seq_one_letter_code
_entity_poly.pdbx_strand_id
1 'polypeptide(L)'
;MDITILLATTNKGKKEELRQGLLHLPFLSVLTLEDLGMSFPPPDEPAETIEENAIIKARYYAQKTNMVTLADDAGLFLDAVPGWPGVKSARVADTSDEKCKTVLNKLSEKPDMKRTASFQVALALCDPQQDSLFVSMGKIHGRILSEIPAAPAKMEYGFNRIFYVTENDAYGRPVNKTYGDMTVQEKNDISHRGKAMSTMRYFIQQTYGGQHIVVPLALIIREGKILMSQRNDPHVPEVHGRWEFPGGSVEMGEDIEETLKREVYEEAGYAIEIVDQIRYVGIDEVQRFEKHVHFQVYLLMYITRIIGGDGKGSDEEVLDKRWFGLDEVLSYPLVGNNAVLYKHILPELKKSLATHKL
;
A
#
# COMPACT_ATOMS: atom_id res chain seq x y z
N MET A 1 -6.55 -7.75 -9.80
CA MET A 1 -7.53 -8.51 -9.00
C MET A 1 -7.61 -7.79 -7.67
N ASP A 2 -8.81 -7.53 -7.14
CA ASP A 2 -8.97 -6.76 -5.90
C ASP A 2 -8.74 -7.67 -4.68
N ILE A 3 -7.84 -7.28 -3.76
CA ILE A 3 -7.68 -8.00 -2.50
C ILE A 3 -8.91 -7.76 -1.63
N THR A 4 -9.35 -8.76 -0.87
CA THR A 4 -10.43 -8.61 0.10
C THR A 4 -9.90 -8.75 1.53
N ILE A 5 -10.10 -7.72 2.35
CA ILE A 5 -9.79 -7.76 3.79
C ILE A 5 -11.08 -7.96 4.59
N LEU A 6 -11.04 -8.91 5.51
CA LEU A 6 -12.08 -9.15 6.50
C LEU A 6 -11.87 -8.27 7.74
N LEU A 7 -12.86 -7.46 8.10
CA LEU A 7 -12.90 -6.73 9.37
C LEU A 7 -13.44 -7.64 10.48
N ALA A 8 -12.55 -8.07 11.37
CA ALA A 8 -12.85 -8.94 12.50
C ALA A 8 -13.41 -8.17 13.70
N THR A 9 -14.53 -7.45 13.51
CA THR A 9 -15.19 -6.72 14.60
C THR A 9 -16.71 -6.71 14.42
N THR A 10 -17.44 -6.89 15.52
CA THR A 10 -18.91 -6.82 15.57
C THR A 10 -19.40 -5.46 16.04
N ASN A 11 -18.51 -4.58 16.51
CA ASN A 11 -18.86 -3.26 17.00
C ASN A 11 -19.15 -2.30 15.83
N LYS A 12 -20.40 -1.84 15.72
CA LYS A 12 -20.85 -0.95 14.63
C LYS A 12 -20.02 0.33 14.48
N GLY A 13 -19.64 0.98 15.58
CA GLY A 13 -18.84 2.20 15.55
C GLY A 13 -17.41 1.96 15.05
N LYS A 14 -16.78 0.86 15.50
CA LYS A 14 -15.46 0.45 15.02
C LYS A 14 -15.48 0.07 13.54
N LYS A 15 -16.51 -0.65 13.09
CA LYS A 15 -16.68 -1.05 11.67
C LYS A 15 -16.64 0.16 10.75
N GLU A 16 -17.40 1.21 11.06
CA GLU A 16 -17.46 2.40 10.22
C GLU A 16 -16.12 3.14 10.18
N GLU A 17 -15.46 3.35 11.33
CA GLU A 17 -14.15 4.00 11.38
C GLU A 17 -13.07 3.20 10.62
N LEU A 18 -13.06 1.87 10.75
CA LEU A 18 -12.11 1.01 10.02
C LEU A 18 -12.38 1.01 8.52
N ARG A 19 -13.66 0.90 8.11
CA ARG A 19 -14.06 0.92 6.71
C ARG A 19 -13.67 2.23 6.05
N GLN A 20 -14.02 3.36 6.68
CA GLN A 20 -13.61 4.70 6.21
C GLN A 20 -12.09 4.82 6.12
N GLY A 21 -11.39 4.29 7.12
CA GLY A 21 -9.94 4.23 7.16
C GLY A 21 -9.29 3.53 5.98
N LEU A 22 -10.00 2.61 5.31
CA LEU A 22 -9.53 1.80 4.19
C LEU A 22 -10.05 2.26 2.82
N LEU A 23 -11.03 3.19 2.75
CA LEU A 23 -11.68 3.62 1.50
C LEU A 23 -10.73 4.22 0.45
N HIS A 24 -9.54 4.67 0.86
CA HIS A 24 -8.56 5.29 -0.04
C HIS A 24 -7.69 4.29 -0.81
N LEU A 25 -7.90 2.99 -0.63
CA LEU A 25 -7.16 1.93 -1.32
C LEU A 25 -8.05 1.35 -2.45
N PRO A 26 -7.86 1.77 -3.72
CA PRO A 26 -8.80 1.47 -4.80
C PRO A 26 -8.83 -0.01 -5.23
N PHE A 27 -7.78 -0.77 -4.90
CA PHE A 27 -7.64 -2.20 -5.18
C PHE A 27 -8.17 -3.09 -4.04
N LEU A 28 -8.75 -2.50 -3.00
CA LEU A 28 -9.18 -3.19 -1.78
C LEU A 28 -10.70 -3.28 -1.71
N SER A 29 -11.19 -4.50 -1.55
CA SER A 29 -12.55 -4.81 -1.08
C SER A 29 -12.55 -5.08 0.42
N VAL A 30 -13.64 -4.71 1.09
CA VAL A 30 -13.79 -4.89 2.53
C VAL A 30 -15.03 -5.72 2.82
N LEU A 31 -14.85 -6.82 3.55
CA LEU A 31 -15.93 -7.63 4.12
C LEU A 31 -15.94 -7.52 5.63
N THR A 32 -17.11 -7.74 6.23
CA THR A 32 -17.29 -7.87 7.67
C THR A 32 -17.68 -9.32 8.02
N LEU A 33 -17.61 -9.67 9.29
CA LEU A 33 -18.07 -10.99 9.76
C LEU A 33 -19.54 -11.27 9.39
N GLU A 34 -20.38 -10.23 9.32
CA GLU A 34 -21.80 -10.35 8.92
C GLU A 34 -21.95 -10.70 7.44
N ASP A 35 -21.07 -10.17 6.58
CA ASP A 35 -21.11 -10.39 5.14
C ASP A 35 -20.77 -11.84 4.75
N LEU A 36 -20.11 -12.59 5.64
CA LEU A 36 -19.75 -14.00 5.41
C LEU A 36 -20.95 -14.95 5.48
N GLY A 37 -22.10 -14.50 5.99
CA GLY A 37 -23.30 -15.35 6.16
C GLY A 37 -23.10 -16.52 7.14
N MET A 38 -21.99 -16.52 7.89
CA MET A 38 -21.61 -17.55 8.84
C MET A 38 -21.40 -16.93 10.22
N SER A 39 -21.77 -17.66 11.27
CA SER A 39 -21.54 -17.23 12.65
C SER A 39 -20.21 -17.78 13.16
N PHE A 40 -19.34 -16.88 13.60
CA PHE A 40 -18.08 -17.21 14.22
C PHE A 40 -18.11 -16.72 15.67
N PRO A 41 -17.92 -17.59 16.69
CA PRO A 41 -17.86 -17.12 18.06
C PRO A 41 -16.62 -16.23 18.24
N PRO A 42 -16.70 -15.15 19.03
CA PRO A 42 -15.53 -14.33 19.32
C PRO A 42 -14.48 -15.15 20.07
N PRO A 43 -13.17 -14.92 19.80
CA PRO A 43 -12.12 -15.56 20.57
C PRO A 43 -12.08 -15.00 21.99
N ASP A 44 -11.55 -15.80 22.92
CA ASP A 44 -11.16 -15.27 24.22
C ASP A 44 -10.01 -14.27 24.04
N GLU A 45 -10.11 -13.14 24.74
CA GLU A 45 -9.11 -12.06 24.76
C GLU A 45 -8.55 -11.95 26.20
N PRO A 46 -7.67 -12.89 26.62
CA PRO A 46 -7.14 -12.94 27.98
C PRO A 46 -5.91 -12.04 28.18
N ALA A 47 -5.37 -11.47 27.10
CA ALA A 47 -4.08 -10.79 27.15
C ALA A 47 -4.17 -9.46 27.92
N GLU A 48 -3.04 -9.08 28.52
CA GLU A 48 -2.94 -7.87 29.33
C GLU A 48 -2.69 -6.61 28.49
N THR A 49 -2.38 -6.78 27.20
CA THR A 49 -2.11 -5.69 26.26
C THR A 49 -3.14 -5.65 25.14
N ILE A 50 -3.42 -4.44 24.63
CA ILE A 50 -4.29 -4.25 23.45
C ILE A 50 -3.65 -4.85 22.19
N GLU A 51 -2.33 -4.91 22.14
CA GLU A 51 -1.58 -5.47 21.02
C GLU A 51 -1.84 -6.97 20.88
N GLU A 52 -1.63 -7.72 21.94
CA GLU A 52 -1.82 -9.17 21.95
C GLU A 52 -3.29 -9.55 21.71
N ASN A 53 -4.25 -8.82 22.28
CA ASN A 53 -5.67 -9.06 22.02
C ASN A 53 -6.04 -8.82 20.54
N ALA A 54 -5.50 -7.76 19.92
CA ALA A 54 -5.71 -7.51 18.49
C ALA A 54 -5.11 -8.64 17.64
N ILE A 55 -3.90 -9.12 17.97
CA ILE A 55 -3.23 -10.24 17.26
C ILE A 55 -4.03 -11.54 17.39
N ILE A 56 -4.45 -11.90 18.61
CA ILE A 56 -5.26 -13.10 18.88
C ILE A 56 -6.51 -13.08 18.00
N LYS A 57 -7.19 -11.93 17.96
CA LYS A 57 -8.40 -11.74 17.16
C LYS A 57 -8.12 -11.87 15.67
N ALA A 58 -7.10 -11.19 15.15
CA ALA A 58 -6.74 -11.24 13.73
C ALA A 58 -6.40 -12.66 13.28
N ARG A 59 -5.52 -13.36 14.02
CA ARG A 59 -5.11 -14.74 13.71
C ARG A 59 -6.27 -15.71 13.78
N TYR A 60 -7.09 -15.62 14.82
CA TYR A 60 -8.23 -16.51 15.01
C TYR A 60 -9.20 -16.47 13.82
N TYR A 61 -9.59 -15.26 13.39
CA TYR A 61 -10.51 -15.12 12.26
C TYR A 61 -9.83 -15.44 10.93
N ALA A 62 -8.57 -15.03 10.73
CA ALA A 62 -7.81 -15.37 9.52
C ALA A 62 -7.70 -16.88 9.30
N GLN A 63 -7.39 -17.65 10.35
CA GLN A 63 -7.30 -19.11 10.28
C GLN A 63 -8.65 -19.77 9.97
N LYS A 64 -9.75 -19.22 10.49
CA LYS A 64 -11.09 -19.78 10.28
C LYS A 64 -11.67 -19.49 8.90
N THR A 65 -11.31 -18.35 8.32
CA THR A 65 -11.88 -17.90 7.04
C THR A 65 -10.90 -18.08 5.88
N ASN A 66 -9.62 -18.33 6.16
CA ASN A 66 -8.52 -18.29 5.20
C ASN A 66 -8.43 -16.95 4.43
N MET A 67 -8.87 -15.86 5.06
CA MET A 67 -8.87 -14.51 4.49
C MET A 67 -7.87 -13.61 5.21
N VAL A 68 -7.31 -12.64 4.48
CA VAL A 68 -6.55 -11.54 5.08
C VAL A 68 -7.47 -10.78 6.02
N THR A 69 -7.11 -10.69 7.30
CA THR A 69 -8.02 -10.25 8.35
C THR A 69 -7.42 -9.11 9.16
N LEU A 70 -8.17 -8.02 9.29
CA LEU A 70 -7.85 -6.86 10.12
C LEU A 70 -8.71 -6.89 11.39
N ALA A 71 -8.06 -6.88 12.56
CA ALA A 71 -8.71 -6.77 13.86
C ALA A 71 -8.21 -5.54 14.63
N ASP A 72 -9.04 -5.05 15.56
CA ASP A 72 -8.67 -3.98 16.48
C ASP A 72 -8.88 -4.37 17.94
N ASP A 73 -8.04 -3.83 18.81
CA ASP A 73 -8.35 -3.69 20.24
C ASP A 73 -7.93 -2.31 20.75
N ALA A 74 -8.77 -1.71 21.60
CA ALA A 74 -8.65 -0.32 21.99
C ALA A 74 -9.11 -0.07 23.42
N GLY A 75 -8.49 0.90 24.08
CA GLY A 75 -8.78 1.23 25.46
C GLY A 75 -8.52 2.68 25.84
N LEU A 76 -9.16 3.09 26.94
CA LEU A 76 -8.85 4.30 27.70
C LEU A 76 -7.86 3.95 28.82
N PHE A 77 -6.76 4.69 28.89
CA PHE A 77 -5.70 4.52 29.87
C PHE A 77 -5.61 5.79 30.72
N LEU A 78 -5.73 5.64 32.03
CA LEU A 78 -5.71 6.75 33.00
C LEU A 78 -4.36 6.76 33.71
N ASP A 79 -3.64 7.88 33.67
CA ASP A 79 -2.30 7.94 34.28
C ASP A 79 -2.38 7.85 35.82
N ALA A 80 -3.45 8.40 36.41
CA ALA A 80 -3.68 8.31 37.85
C ALA A 80 -4.17 6.94 38.35
N VAL A 81 -4.57 6.04 37.44
CA VAL A 81 -5.02 4.68 37.78
C VAL A 81 -4.41 3.69 36.77
N PRO A 82 -3.09 3.44 36.85
CA PRO A 82 -2.40 2.61 35.88
C PRO A 82 -3.06 1.24 35.69
N GLY A 83 -3.17 0.81 34.42
CA GLY A 83 -3.79 -0.46 34.04
C GLY A 83 -5.32 -0.48 34.04
N TRP A 84 -6.01 0.55 34.55
CA TRP A 84 -7.47 0.62 34.55
C TRP A 84 -8.02 1.88 33.84
N PRO A 85 -9.09 1.75 33.02
CA PRO A 85 -9.72 0.51 32.61
C PRO A 85 -8.90 -0.29 31.59
N GLY A 86 -8.00 0.37 30.83
CA GLY A 86 -7.05 -0.29 29.93
C GLY A 86 -7.75 -1.22 28.93
N VAL A 87 -7.25 -2.45 28.78
CA VAL A 87 -7.87 -3.51 27.95
C VAL A 87 -9.31 -3.84 28.36
N LYS A 88 -9.73 -3.55 29.59
CA LYS A 88 -11.09 -3.81 30.10
C LYS A 88 -12.06 -2.66 29.82
N SER A 89 -11.65 -1.66 29.04
CA SER A 89 -12.45 -0.47 28.69
C SER A 89 -13.86 -0.78 28.19
N ALA A 90 -14.02 -1.79 27.34
CA ALA A 90 -15.33 -2.18 26.82
C ALA A 90 -16.26 -2.76 27.91
N ARG A 91 -15.69 -3.39 28.95
CA ARG A 91 -16.36 -4.16 30.01
C ARG A 91 -16.60 -3.34 31.30
N VAL A 92 -16.30 -2.04 31.30
CA VAL A 92 -16.47 -1.17 32.48
C VAL A 92 -17.94 -1.07 32.91
N ALA A 93 -18.85 -0.96 31.95
CA ALA A 93 -20.29 -0.95 32.13
C ALA A 93 -20.97 -1.25 30.78
N ASP A 94 -22.29 -1.39 30.74
CA ASP A 94 -23.01 -1.70 29.50
C ASP A 94 -23.26 -0.43 28.67
N THR A 95 -23.62 0.67 29.33
CA THR A 95 -23.94 1.94 28.65
C THR A 95 -22.77 2.92 28.66
N SER A 96 -22.68 3.79 27.64
CA SER A 96 -21.66 4.85 27.58
C SER A 96 -21.75 5.82 28.78
N ASP A 97 -22.96 6.11 29.26
CA ASP A 97 -23.19 7.02 30.39
C ASP A 97 -22.65 6.42 31.70
N GLU A 98 -22.95 5.15 31.99
CA GLU A 98 -22.40 4.44 33.14
C GLU A 98 -20.88 4.29 33.06
N LYS A 99 -20.33 4.03 31.87
CA LYS A 99 -18.88 4.02 31.63
C LYS A 99 -18.24 5.35 32.04
N CYS A 100 -18.82 6.46 31.58
CA CYS A 100 -18.34 7.79 31.91
C CYS A 100 -18.44 8.05 33.42
N LYS A 101 -19.60 7.81 34.04
CA LYS A 101 -19.80 7.97 35.48
C LYS A 101 -18.82 7.15 36.32
N THR A 102 -18.55 5.91 35.92
CA THR A 102 -17.60 5.03 36.61
C THR A 102 -16.18 5.59 36.59
N VAL A 103 -15.73 6.12 35.45
CA VAL A 103 -14.41 6.77 35.33
C VAL A 103 -14.37 8.07 36.15
N LEU A 104 -15.42 8.89 36.09
CA LEU A 104 -15.49 10.14 36.87
C LEU A 104 -15.43 9.87 38.37
N ASN A 105 -16.17 8.88 38.86
CA ASN A 105 -16.15 8.45 40.26
C ASN A 105 -14.77 7.93 40.67
N LYS A 106 -14.07 7.19 39.79
CA LYS A 106 -12.71 6.71 40.06
C LYS A 106 -11.70 7.85 40.23
N LEU A 107 -11.96 8.98 39.59
CA LEU A 107 -11.10 10.16 39.59
C LEU A 107 -11.60 11.29 40.50
N SER A 108 -12.69 11.12 41.26
CA SER A 108 -13.36 12.20 42.00
C SER A 108 -12.43 12.91 42.99
N GLU A 109 -11.55 12.16 43.67
CA GLU A 109 -10.58 12.68 44.64
C GLU A 109 -9.24 13.08 44.01
N LYS A 110 -9.08 12.99 42.68
CA LYS A 110 -7.84 13.33 41.99
C LYS A 110 -7.86 14.82 41.57
N PRO A 111 -6.78 15.58 41.82
CA PRO A 111 -6.68 16.96 41.34
C PRO A 111 -6.68 17.01 39.81
N ASP A 112 -7.11 18.13 39.23
CA ASP A 112 -7.29 18.28 37.77
C ASP A 112 -6.01 17.93 36.97
N MET A 113 -4.84 18.35 37.47
CA MET A 113 -3.54 18.04 36.87
C MET A 113 -3.21 16.53 36.79
N LYS A 114 -3.89 15.68 37.57
CA LYS A 114 -3.71 14.22 37.56
C LYS A 114 -4.80 13.49 36.75
N ARG A 115 -5.67 14.21 36.03
CA ARG A 115 -6.74 13.61 35.20
C ARG A 115 -6.29 13.32 33.78
N THR A 116 -4.98 13.25 33.52
CA THR A 116 -4.43 12.92 32.20
C THR A 116 -4.77 11.49 31.81
N ALA A 117 -5.05 11.31 30.54
CA ALA A 117 -5.46 10.04 29.98
C ALA A 117 -5.04 9.93 28.51
N SER A 118 -5.09 8.71 27.99
CA SER A 118 -4.94 8.47 26.56
C SER A 118 -5.92 7.45 26.05
N PHE A 119 -6.42 7.67 24.84
CA PHE A 119 -6.97 6.58 24.05
C PHE A 119 -5.84 5.91 23.27
N GLN A 120 -5.83 4.59 23.27
CA GLN A 120 -4.86 3.77 22.55
C GLN A 120 -5.59 2.66 21.77
N VAL A 121 -5.03 2.28 20.63
CA VAL A 121 -5.51 1.17 19.79
C VAL A 121 -4.33 0.43 19.19
N ALA A 122 -4.47 -0.89 19.07
CA ALA A 122 -3.69 -1.72 18.19
C ALA A 122 -4.58 -2.24 17.05
N LEU A 123 -4.08 -2.15 15.82
CA LEU A 123 -4.65 -2.78 14.64
C LEU A 123 -3.71 -3.90 14.20
N ALA A 124 -4.22 -5.12 14.10
CA ALA A 124 -3.46 -6.29 13.64
C ALA A 124 -4.04 -6.80 12.32
N LEU A 125 -3.17 -6.91 11.30
CA LEU A 125 -3.48 -7.50 10.00
C LEU A 125 -2.76 -8.84 9.89
N CYS A 126 -3.51 -9.92 9.67
CA CYS A 126 -2.96 -11.26 9.49
C CYS A 126 -3.29 -11.77 8.09
N ASP A 127 -2.25 -12.21 7.38
CA ASP A 127 -2.36 -12.89 6.09
C ASP A 127 -2.03 -14.38 6.27
N PRO A 128 -3.03 -15.28 6.23
CA PRO A 128 -2.80 -16.70 6.44
C PRO A 128 -2.10 -17.37 5.24
N GLN A 129 -2.11 -16.75 4.05
CA GLN A 129 -1.51 -17.31 2.84
C GLN A 129 0.00 -17.04 2.79
N GLN A 130 0.44 -15.92 3.36
CA GLN A 130 1.85 -15.52 3.45
C GLN A 130 2.48 -15.81 4.83
N ASP A 131 1.71 -16.40 5.76
CA ASP A 131 2.06 -16.52 7.18
C ASP A 131 2.61 -15.22 7.78
N SER A 132 1.96 -14.09 7.45
CA SER A 132 2.42 -12.77 7.83
C SER A 132 1.48 -12.11 8.85
N LEU A 133 2.06 -11.28 9.71
CA LEU A 133 1.36 -10.51 10.72
C LEU A 133 1.99 -9.12 10.80
N PHE A 134 1.17 -8.09 10.67
CA PHE A 134 1.57 -6.71 10.85
C PHE A 134 0.71 -6.03 11.90
N VAL A 135 1.34 -5.26 12.79
CA VAL A 135 0.64 -4.52 13.83
C VAL A 135 1.01 -3.05 13.76
N SER A 136 -0.01 -2.20 13.85
CA SER A 136 0.15 -0.77 13.99
C SER A 136 -0.56 -0.29 15.24
N MET A 137 0.03 0.69 15.91
CA MET A 137 -0.53 1.28 17.11
C MET A 137 -0.79 2.76 16.91
N GLY A 138 -1.74 3.28 17.68
CA GLY A 138 -2.00 4.71 17.72
C GLY A 138 -2.46 5.16 19.09
N LYS A 139 -2.12 6.41 19.40
CA LYS A 139 -2.38 7.04 20.69
C LYS A 139 -2.79 8.49 20.52
N ILE A 140 -3.77 8.93 21.29
CA ILE A 140 -4.10 10.35 21.45
C ILE A 140 -4.18 10.69 22.93
N HIS A 141 -3.51 11.77 23.32
CA HIS A 141 -3.47 12.27 24.68
C HIS A 141 -4.61 13.26 24.94
N GLY A 142 -5.05 13.27 26.18
CA GLY A 142 -6.08 14.16 26.64
C GLY A 142 -6.17 14.17 28.16
N ARG A 143 -7.28 14.71 28.64
CA ARG A 143 -7.65 14.72 30.05
C ARG A 143 -9.11 14.36 30.23
N ILE A 144 -9.44 13.78 31.37
CA ILE A 144 -10.82 13.47 31.73
C ILE A 144 -11.46 14.70 32.37
N LEU A 145 -12.57 15.17 31.81
CA LEU A 145 -13.38 16.25 32.39
C LEU A 145 -13.85 15.90 33.80
N SER A 146 -14.17 16.90 34.62
CA SER A 146 -14.71 16.70 35.97
C SER A 146 -16.15 16.20 35.98
N GLU A 147 -16.91 16.52 34.93
CA GLU A 147 -18.31 16.18 34.76
C GLU A 147 -18.62 15.83 33.30
N ILE A 148 -19.76 15.19 33.07
CA ILE A 148 -20.27 14.92 31.72
C ILE A 148 -20.90 16.22 31.19
N PRO A 149 -20.49 16.75 30.03
CA PRO A 149 -21.08 17.97 29.47
C PRO A 149 -22.60 17.83 29.27
N ALA A 150 -23.39 18.83 29.64
CA ALA A 150 -24.85 18.77 29.52
C ALA A 150 -25.35 18.72 28.07
N ALA A 151 -24.63 19.38 27.14
CA ALA A 151 -24.94 19.31 25.72
C ALA A 151 -24.62 17.92 25.14
N PRO A 152 -25.45 17.41 24.21
CA PRO A 152 -25.15 16.16 23.51
C PRO A 152 -23.91 16.33 22.64
N ALA A 153 -23.10 15.29 22.55
CA ALA A 153 -21.94 15.25 21.67
C ALA A 153 -22.36 14.71 20.29
N LYS A 154 -21.58 15.00 19.25
CA LYS A 154 -21.82 14.39 17.92
C LYS A 154 -21.71 12.87 17.96
N MET A 155 -20.85 12.33 18.83
CA MET A 155 -20.68 10.90 19.06
C MET A 155 -20.66 10.55 20.54
N GLU A 156 -21.70 9.85 21.01
CA GLU A 156 -21.92 9.56 22.43
C GLU A 156 -21.44 8.18 22.89
N TYR A 157 -20.73 7.44 22.04
CA TYR A 157 -20.25 6.09 22.37
C TYR A 157 -19.03 6.11 23.31
N GLY A 158 -18.96 5.13 24.22
CA GLY A 158 -17.79 4.89 25.06
C GLY A 158 -17.51 6.06 26.01
N PHE A 159 -16.27 6.54 26.03
CA PHE A 159 -15.81 7.62 26.92
C PHE A 159 -15.70 8.98 26.21
N ASN A 160 -16.26 9.10 25.00
CA ASN A 160 -16.04 10.24 24.11
C ASN A 160 -16.44 11.59 24.73
N ARG A 161 -17.51 11.62 25.54
CA ARG A 161 -18.05 12.85 26.17
C ARG A 161 -17.16 13.43 27.27
N ILE A 162 -16.35 12.60 27.91
CA ILE A 162 -15.52 13.03 29.05
C ILE A 162 -14.03 13.14 28.69
N PHE A 163 -13.61 12.68 27.51
CA PHE A 163 -12.23 12.79 27.06
C PHE A 163 -12.00 14.10 26.32
N TYR A 164 -11.32 15.05 26.95
CA TYR A 164 -10.93 16.32 26.35
C TYR A 164 -9.57 16.19 25.67
N VAL A 165 -9.50 16.48 24.38
CA VAL A 165 -8.26 16.36 23.60
C VAL A 165 -7.35 17.55 23.88
N THR A 166 -6.10 17.27 24.25
CA THR A 166 -5.08 18.30 24.54
C THR A 166 -4.01 18.39 23.46
N GLU A 167 -4.04 17.50 22.46
CA GLU A 167 -3.13 17.55 21.32
C GLU A 167 -3.55 18.64 20.32
N ASN A 168 -2.57 19.05 19.50
CA ASN A 168 -2.81 19.91 18.35
C ASN A 168 -3.29 19.08 17.14
N ASP A 169 -3.99 19.74 16.22
CA ASP A 169 -4.31 19.17 14.91
C ASP A 169 -3.07 19.07 14.00
N ALA A 170 -3.26 18.53 12.80
CA ALA A 170 -2.19 18.38 11.80
C ALA A 170 -1.53 19.71 11.38
N TYR A 171 -2.16 20.86 11.66
CA TYR A 171 -1.65 22.20 11.37
C TYR A 171 -1.06 22.89 12.59
N GLY A 172 -0.89 22.17 13.71
CA GLY A 172 -0.34 22.71 14.95
C GLY A 172 -1.32 23.57 15.75
N ARG A 173 -2.64 23.53 15.45
CA ARG A 173 -3.65 24.30 16.17
C ARG A 173 -4.25 23.48 17.31
N PRO A 174 -4.49 24.06 18.50
CA PRO A 174 -5.14 23.36 19.59
C PRO A 174 -6.55 22.88 19.22
N VAL A 175 -6.85 21.60 19.45
CA VAL A 175 -8.15 21.00 19.09
C VAL A 175 -9.27 21.47 20.02
N ASN A 176 -8.96 21.64 21.31
CA ASN A 176 -9.79 22.26 22.34
C ASN A 176 -11.26 21.78 22.43
N LYS A 177 -11.53 20.51 22.19
CA LYS A 177 -12.88 19.92 22.29
C LYS A 177 -12.88 18.52 22.87
N THR A 178 -14.04 18.03 23.25
CA THR A 178 -14.17 16.62 23.65
C THR A 178 -14.02 15.71 22.42
N TYR A 179 -13.55 14.50 22.63
CA TYR A 179 -13.41 13.52 21.56
C TYR A 179 -14.76 13.21 20.89
N GLY A 180 -15.87 13.37 21.61
CA GLY A 180 -17.23 13.24 21.08
C GLY A 180 -17.67 14.40 20.18
N ASP A 181 -17.06 15.57 20.29
CA ASP A 181 -17.39 16.77 19.49
C ASP A 181 -16.56 16.88 18.21
N MET A 182 -15.50 16.06 18.11
CA MET A 182 -14.67 15.98 16.92
C MET A 182 -15.48 15.50 15.71
N THR A 183 -15.23 16.12 14.56
CA THR A 183 -15.74 15.63 13.28
C THR A 183 -15.06 14.31 12.90
N VAL A 184 -15.66 13.59 11.95
CA VAL A 184 -15.03 12.40 11.35
C VAL A 184 -13.65 12.75 10.79
N GLN A 185 -13.55 13.88 10.07
CA GLN A 185 -12.27 14.34 9.51
C GLN A 185 -11.22 14.58 10.60
N GLU A 186 -11.58 15.29 11.67
CA GLU A 186 -10.66 15.55 12.78
C GLU A 186 -10.19 14.26 13.45
N LYS A 187 -11.07 13.26 13.58
CA LYS A 187 -10.67 11.94 14.09
C LYS A 187 -9.74 11.22 13.12
N ASN A 188 -10.01 11.26 11.83
CA ASN A 188 -9.15 10.63 10.83
C ASN A 188 -7.72 11.19 10.87
N ASP A 189 -7.58 12.49 11.16
CA ASP A 189 -6.28 13.17 11.17
C ASP A 189 -5.46 12.86 12.43
N ILE A 190 -6.06 12.92 13.62
CA ILE A 190 -5.28 12.89 14.89
C ILE A 190 -5.72 11.85 15.91
N SER A 191 -6.82 11.15 15.71
CA SER A 191 -7.23 10.13 16.69
C SER A 191 -6.24 8.98 16.78
N HIS A 192 -6.28 8.25 17.89
CA HIS A 192 -5.57 7.00 18.05
C HIS A 192 -5.84 6.02 16.89
N ARG A 193 -7.10 5.87 16.43
CA ARG A 193 -7.42 5.04 15.25
C ARG A 193 -6.92 5.63 13.95
N GLY A 194 -7.05 6.94 13.74
CA GLY A 194 -6.53 7.63 12.55
C GLY A 194 -5.02 7.41 12.38
N LYS A 195 -4.26 7.58 13.47
CA LYS A 195 -2.81 7.34 13.51
C LYS A 195 -2.43 5.88 13.22
N ALA A 196 -3.09 4.92 13.88
CA ALA A 196 -2.85 3.50 13.62
C ALA A 196 -3.20 3.13 12.18
N MET A 197 -4.36 3.58 11.69
CA MET A 197 -4.84 3.31 10.35
C MET A 197 -3.94 3.92 9.27
N SER A 198 -3.33 5.08 9.51
CA SER A 198 -2.37 5.66 8.56
C SER A 198 -1.18 4.73 8.32
N THR A 199 -0.65 4.16 9.38
CA THR A 199 0.44 3.17 9.31
C THR A 199 -0.03 1.88 8.64
N MET A 200 -1.22 1.40 9.01
CA MET A 200 -1.82 0.20 8.43
C MET A 200 -2.08 0.34 6.91
N ARG A 201 -2.63 1.47 6.46
CA ARG A 201 -2.85 1.77 5.04
C ARG A 201 -1.55 1.73 4.26
N TYR A 202 -0.49 2.35 4.80
CA TYR A 202 0.81 2.35 4.15
C TYR A 202 1.31 0.92 3.97
N PHE A 203 1.25 0.10 5.02
CA PHE A 203 1.63 -1.31 4.94
C PHE A 203 0.81 -2.08 3.89
N ILE A 204 -0.52 -1.92 3.87
CA ILE A 204 -1.40 -2.59 2.90
C ILE A 204 -1.06 -2.15 1.47
N GLN A 205 -0.84 -0.85 1.23
CA GLN A 205 -0.46 -0.32 -0.09
C GLN A 205 0.86 -0.91 -0.57
N GLN A 206 1.87 -1.03 0.29
CA GLN A 206 3.17 -1.57 -0.10
C GLN A 206 3.13 -3.09 -0.31
N THR A 207 2.29 -3.80 0.44
CA THR A 207 2.21 -5.26 0.42
C THR A 207 1.32 -5.78 -0.71
N TYR A 208 0.20 -5.11 -0.97
CA TYR A 208 -0.85 -5.60 -1.86
C TYR A 208 -1.21 -4.63 -2.99
N GLY A 209 -0.76 -3.38 -2.92
CA GLY A 209 -1.00 -2.41 -3.98
C GLY A 209 -0.13 -2.70 -5.20
N GLY A 210 -0.61 -2.25 -6.36
CA GLY A 210 0.20 -2.26 -7.58
C GLY A 210 1.47 -1.45 -7.40
N GLN A 211 2.60 -1.99 -7.85
CA GLN A 211 3.87 -1.30 -7.94
C GLN A 211 4.07 -0.78 -9.35
N HIS A 212 4.78 0.33 -9.49
CA HIS A 212 5.09 0.93 -10.77
C HIS A 212 6.58 0.73 -11.08
N ILE A 213 6.88 0.19 -12.26
CA ILE A 213 8.25 0.04 -12.75
C ILE A 213 8.40 0.90 -14.00
N VAL A 214 9.53 1.56 -14.14
CA VAL A 214 9.91 2.28 -15.37
C VAL A 214 10.99 1.45 -16.06
N VAL A 215 10.80 1.21 -17.36
CA VAL A 215 11.74 0.45 -18.21
C VAL A 215 12.05 1.28 -19.45
N PRO A 216 13.24 1.89 -19.53
CA PRO A 216 13.74 2.43 -20.79
C PRO A 216 14.09 1.31 -21.78
N LEU A 217 13.63 1.45 -23.02
CA LEU A 217 13.90 0.54 -24.14
C LEU A 217 14.68 1.26 -25.25
N ALA A 218 15.71 0.61 -25.78
CA ALA A 218 16.53 1.15 -26.85
C ALA A 218 16.04 0.68 -28.22
N LEU A 219 15.56 1.62 -29.03
CA LEU A 219 15.39 1.44 -30.47
C LEU A 219 16.73 1.75 -31.14
N ILE A 220 17.63 0.77 -31.15
CA ILE A 220 19.00 0.91 -31.69
C ILE A 220 18.94 0.82 -33.20
N ILE A 221 19.30 1.89 -33.90
CA ILE A 221 19.20 1.99 -35.35
C ILE A 221 20.56 1.95 -36.04
N ARG A 222 20.64 1.16 -37.11
CA ARG A 222 21.77 1.12 -38.03
C ARG A 222 21.29 0.82 -39.44
N GLU A 223 21.63 1.69 -40.39
CA GLU A 223 21.34 1.49 -41.82
C GLU A 223 19.84 1.21 -42.08
N GLY A 224 18.96 1.96 -41.39
CA GLY A 224 17.50 1.79 -41.49
C GLY A 224 16.96 0.48 -40.89
N LYS A 225 17.78 -0.28 -40.15
CA LYS A 225 17.38 -1.47 -39.41
C LYS A 225 17.43 -1.23 -37.91
N ILE A 226 16.63 -2.00 -37.16
CA ILE A 226 16.56 -1.98 -35.71
C ILE A 226 17.16 -3.27 -35.12
N LEU A 227 17.92 -3.16 -34.04
CA LEU A 227 18.40 -4.32 -33.30
C LEU A 227 17.30 -4.84 -32.37
N MET A 228 17.09 -6.14 -32.36
CA MET A 228 16.29 -6.83 -31.34
C MET A 228 17.06 -8.03 -30.79
N SER A 229 16.75 -8.37 -29.54
CA SER A 229 17.33 -9.47 -28.79
C SER A 229 16.28 -10.53 -28.50
N GLN A 230 16.65 -11.81 -28.47
CA GLN A 230 15.78 -12.91 -28.10
C GLN A 230 15.99 -13.24 -26.61
N ARG A 231 14.94 -13.14 -25.80
CA ARG A 231 14.99 -13.27 -24.34
C ARG A 231 15.41 -14.67 -23.87
N ASN A 232 16.36 -14.76 -22.95
CA ASN A 232 16.76 -15.99 -22.27
C ASN A 232 16.19 -16.08 -20.85
N ASP A 233 14.93 -16.51 -20.71
CA ASP A 233 14.31 -16.69 -19.39
C ASP A 233 13.59 -18.04 -19.25
N PRO A 234 14.31 -19.16 -19.06
CA PRO A 234 13.70 -20.50 -19.06
C PRO A 234 12.71 -20.72 -17.89
N HIS A 235 12.73 -19.86 -16.88
CA HIS A 235 11.78 -19.90 -15.75
C HIS A 235 10.40 -19.33 -16.12
N VAL A 236 10.32 -18.56 -17.21
CA VAL A 236 9.09 -17.89 -17.68
C VAL A 236 8.86 -18.27 -19.16
N PRO A 237 8.35 -19.49 -19.44
CA PRO A 237 8.26 -20.03 -20.80
C PRO A 237 7.47 -19.17 -21.80
N GLU A 238 6.55 -18.33 -21.32
CA GLU A 238 5.75 -17.43 -22.14
C GLU A 238 6.56 -16.29 -22.79
N VAL A 239 7.68 -15.90 -22.20
CA VAL A 239 8.57 -14.85 -22.74
C VAL A 239 9.91 -15.40 -23.21
N HIS A 240 10.33 -16.59 -22.74
CA HIS A 240 11.52 -17.27 -23.22
C HIS A 240 11.51 -17.43 -24.75
N GLY A 241 12.61 -17.07 -25.41
CA GLY A 241 12.73 -17.20 -26.86
C GLY A 241 11.90 -16.19 -27.67
N ARG A 242 11.25 -15.20 -27.04
CA ARG A 242 10.57 -14.11 -27.75
C ARG A 242 11.51 -12.93 -27.97
N TRP A 243 11.21 -12.12 -28.97
CA TRP A 243 12.03 -10.96 -29.31
C TRP A 243 11.61 -9.71 -28.53
N GLU A 244 12.59 -8.92 -28.15
CA GLU A 244 12.41 -7.65 -27.46
C GLU A 244 13.46 -6.61 -27.88
N PHE A 245 13.21 -5.36 -27.49
CA PHE A 245 14.17 -4.28 -27.62
C PHE A 245 15.05 -4.26 -26.37
N PRO A 246 16.36 -4.03 -26.49
CA PRO A 246 17.24 -4.01 -25.32
C PRO A 246 16.80 -2.98 -24.27
N GLY A 247 16.85 -3.35 -22.98
CA GLY A 247 16.45 -2.48 -21.88
C GLY A 247 15.94 -3.21 -20.65
N GLY A 248 15.97 -2.52 -19.50
CA GLY A 248 15.64 -3.09 -18.19
C GLY A 248 15.08 -2.06 -17.22
N SER A 249 14.81 -2.49 -15.98
CA SER A 249 14.21 -1.62 -14.97
C SER A 249 15.21 -0.61 -14.42
N VAL A 250 14.77 0.63 -14.20
CA VAL A 250 15.58 1.67 -13.53
C VAL A 250 15.94 1.23 -12.11
N GLU A 251 17.23 1.20 -11.80
CA GLU A 251 17.72 0.85 -10.47
C GLU A 251 17.75 2.04 -9.52
N MET A 252 17.88 1.76 -8.21
CA MET A 252 17.90 2.80 -7.19
C MET A 252 19.16 3.68 -7.33
N GLY A 253 18.93 4.96 -7.68
CA GLY A 253 19.98 5.96 -7.80
C GLY A 253 20.44 6.24 -9.22
N GLU A 254 19.95 5.48 -10.21
CA GLU A 254 20.19 5.74 -11.63
C GLU A 254 19.16 6.71 -12.22
N ASP A 255 19.56 7.49 -13.22
CA ASP A 255 18.60 8.12 -14.13
C ASP A 255 18.20 7.20 -15.30
N ILE A 256 17.18 7.60 -16.05
CA ILE A 256 16.62 6.81 -17.15
C ILE A 256 17.64 6.59 -18.29
N GLU A 257 18.47 7.59 -18.58
CA GLU A 257 19.47 7.50 -19.66
C GLU A 257 20.67 6.65 -19.26
N GLU A 258 21.10 6.75 -18.00
CA GLU A 258 22.14 5.90 -17.41
C GLU A 258 21.71 4.43 -17.44
N THR A 259 20.48 4.14 -16.98
CA THR A 259 19.86 2.81 -17.06
C THR A 259 19.90 2.30 -18.50
N LEU A 260 19.37 3.08 -19.45
CA LEU A 260 19.32 2.69 -20.86
C LEU A 260 20.71 2.34 -21.42
N LYS A 261 21.73 3.15 -21.12
CA LYS A 261 23.11 2.93 -21.60
C LYS A 261 23.73 1.69 -20.97
N ARG A 262 23.50 1.45 -19.67
CA ARG A 262 23.97 0.27 -18.95
C ARG A 262 23.36 -1.01 -19.52
N GLU A 263 22.03 -1.07 -19.58
CA GLU A 263 21.26 -2.23 -20.08
C GLU A 263 21.66 -2.58 -21.52
N VAL A 264 21.77 -1.58 -22.41
CA VAL A 264 22.20 -1.81 -23.80
C VAL A 264 23.65 -2.32 -23.87
N TYR A 265 24.54 -1.82 -23.03
CA TYR A 265 25.91 -2.30 -23.01
C TYR A 265 25.98 -3.74 -22.50
N GLU A 266 25.23 -4.07 -21.45
CA GLU A 266 25.17 -5.40 -20.84
C GLU A 266 24.54 -6.44 -21.77
N GLU A 267 23.35 -6.17 -22.32
CA GLU A 267 22.62 -7.13 -23.17
C GLU A 267 23.17 -7.17 -24.61
N ALA A 268 23.43 -6.00 -25.19
CA ALA A 268 23.76 -5.89 -26.61
C ALA A 268 25.26 -5.74 -26.88
N GLY A 269 26.07 -5.29 -25.91
CA GLY A 269 27.51 -5.05 -26.11
C GLY A 269 27.82 -3.76 -26.86
N TYR A 270 26.89 -2.79 -26.87
CA TYR A 270 27.04 -1.52 -27.59
C TYR A 270 27.05 -0.33 -26.63
N ALA A 271 27.97 0.60 -26.87
CA ALA A 271 27.86 1.95 -26.34
C ALA A 271 26.98 2.76 -27.28
N ILE A 272 25.97 3.44 -26.73
CA ILE A 272 24.97 4.19 -27.50
C ILE A 272 24.94 5.67 -27.13
N GLU A 273 24.50 6.48 -28.09
CA GLU A 273 24.01 7.83 -27.83
C GLU A 273 22.50 7.91 -28.10
N ILE A 274 21.79 8.64 -27.26
CA ILE A 274 20.35 8.92 -27.43
C ILE A 274 20.21 10.04 -28.45
N VAL A 275 19.38 9.79 -29.46
CA VAL A 275 19.14 10.73 -30.57
C VAL A 275 17.82 11.46 -30.41
N ASP A 276 16.77 10.73 -30.03
CA ASP A 276 15.42 11.23 -29.86
C ASP A 276 14.64 10.30 -28.91
N GLN A 277 13.50 10.76 -28.41
CA GLN A 277 12.61 9.97 -27.56
C GLN A 277 11.23 9.85 -28.23
N ILE A 278 10.71 8.64 -28.28
CA ILE A 278 9.32 8.39 -28.70
C ILE A 278 8.38 8.94 -27.61
N ARG A 279 7.42 9.77 -28.01
CA ARG A 279 6.49 10.43 -27.07
C ARG A 279 5.47 9.47 -26.46
N TYR A 280 5.13 8.41 -27.17
CA TYR A 280 4.22 7.40 -26.66
C TYR A 280 4.88 6.61 -25.52
N VAL A 281 4.25 6.63 -24.35
CA VAL A 281 4.62 5.78 -23.21
C VAL A 281 3.82 4.49 -23.30
N GLY A 282 4.52 3.37 -23.47
CA GLY A 282 3.89 2.06 -23.41
C GLY A 282 3.49 1.72 -21.98
N ILE A 283 2.37 1.03 -21.81
CA ILE A 283 1.93 0.51 -20.52
C ILE A 283 1.74 -0.99 -20.68
N ASP A 284 2.43 -1.76 -19.84
CA ASP A 284 2.18 -3.20 -19.71
C ASP A 284 1.78 -3.54 -18.27
N GLU A 285 0.98 -4.59 -18.11
CA GLU A 285 0.52 -5.08 -16.81
C GLU A 285 1.10 -6.48 -16.57
N VAL A 286 2.05 -6.57 -15.63
CA VAL A 286 2.70 -7.85 -15.30
C VAL A 286 2.13 -8.38 -13.99
N GLN A 287 1.57 -9.59 -14.05
CA GLN A 287 1.06 -10.31 -12.88
C GLN A 287 2.01 -11.46 -12.55
N ARG A 288 2.67 -11.40 -11.38
CA ARG A 288 3.44 -12.55 -10.88
C ARG A 288 2.53 -13.43 -10.02
N PHE A 289 2.04 -14.52 -10.60
CA PHE A 289 1.26 -15.56 -9.94
C PHE A 289 2.13 -16.33 -8.96
N GLU A 290 2.24 -15.80 -7.74
CA GLU A 290 2.69 -16.51 -6.52
C GLU A 290 2.72 -15.54 -5.31
N LYS A 291 2.83 -14.23 -5.54
CA LYS A 291 3.03 -13.22 -4.46
C LYS A 291 2.02 -12.06 -4.43
N HIS A 292 0.90 -12.13 -5.16
CA HIS A 292 -0.07 -11.02 -5.30
C HIS A 292 0.56 -9.68 -5.78
N VAL A 293 1.77 -9.70 -6.33
CA VAL A 293 2.43 -8.46 -6.78
C VAL A 293 1.99 -8.14 -8.21
N HIS A 294 1.30 -7.01 -8.33
CA HIS A 294 0.91 -6.42 -9.60
C HIS A 294 1.91 -5.33 -9.96
N PHE A 295 2.52 -5.41 -11.13
CA PHE A 295 3.34 -4.33 -11.66
C PHE A 295 2.62 -3.66 -12.83
N GLN A 296 2.58 -2.33 -12.79
CA GLN A 296 2.35 -1.54 -13.98
C GLN A 296 3.71 -1.07 -14.49
N VAL A 297 4.07 -1.49 -15.70
CA VAL A 297 5.36 -1.19 -16.33
C VAL A 297 5.16 -0.06 -17.33
N TYR A 298 5.90 1.03 -17.15
CA TYR A 298 5.99 2.14 -18.08
C TYR A 298 7.19 1.94 -19.00
N LEU A 299 6.91 1.71 -20.28
CA LEU A 299 7.92 1.49 -21.32
C LEU A 299 8.24 2.82 -22.00
N LEU A 300 9.46 3.31 -21.79
CA LEU A 300 9.96 4.56 -22.38
C LEU A 300 10.92 4.23 -23.51
N MET A 301 10.58 4.56 -24.76
CA MET A 301 11.41 4.17 -25.90
C MET A 301 12.28 5.32 -26.40
N TYR A 302 13.57 5.02 -26.55
CA TYR A 302 14.59 5.96 -27.01
C TYR A 302 15.15 5.50 -28.35
N ILE A 303 15.22 6.43 -29.30
CA ILE A 303 15.91 6.20 -30.57
C ILE A 303 17.38 6.44 -30.32
N THR A 304 18.19 5.44 -30.63
CA THR A 304 19.61 5.45 -30.30
C THR A 304 20.46 5.06 -31.50
N ARG A 305 21.71 5.50 -31.51
CA ARG A 305 22.73 5.05 -32.48
C ARG A 305 23.97 4.59 -31.75
N ILE A 306 24.70 3.69 -32.39
CA ILE A 306 25.91 3.08 -31.84
C ILE A 306 27.08 4.06 -31.98
N ILE A 307 27.78 4.30 -30.87
CA ILE A 307 29.01 5.10 -30.81
C ILE A 307 30.25 4.27 -30.46
N GLY A 308 30.07 3.00 -30.06
CA GLY A 308 31.15 2.08 -29.74
C GLY A 308 30.65 0.71 -29.28
N GLY A 309 31.59 -0.14 -28.84
CA GLY A 309 31.31 -1.54 -28.45
C GLY A 309 31.52 -2.52 -29.60
N ASP A 310 31.58 -3.81 -29.28
CA ASP A 310 31.84 -4.90 -30.23
C ASP A 310 30.61 -5.77 -30.50
N GLY A 311 29.46 -5.45 -29.87
CA GLY A 311 28.22 -6.19 -30.01
C GLY A 311 28.18 -7.50 -29.22
N LYS A 312 29.20 -7.77 -28.39
CA LYS A 312 29.22 -8.91 -27.47
C LYS A 312 28.67 -8.45 -26.12
N GLY A 313 27.43 -8.85 -25.87
CA GLY A 313 26.77 -8.64 -24.59
C GLY A 313 26.66 -9.97 -23.85
N SER A 314 25.85 -10.02 -22.80
CA SER A 314 25.63 -11.19 -21.98
C SER A 314 24.86 -12.28 -22.72
N ASP A 315 25.44 -13.49 -22.77
CA ASP A 315 24.75 -14.70 -23.23
C ASP A 315 23.82 -15.28 -22.14
N GLU A 316 23.88 -14.75 -20.91
CA GLU A 316 23.02 -15.22 -19.81
C GLU A 316 21.57 -14.76 -20.00
N GLU A 317 21.35 -13.56 -20.54
CA GLU A 317 20.03 -12.95 -20.70
C GLU A 317 19.52 -12.95 -22.14
N VAL A 318 20.41 -13.16 -23.11
CA VAL A 318 20.10 -13.07 -24.54
C VAL A 318 20.51 -14.35 -25.27
N LEU A 319 19.55 -14.98 -25.96
CA LEU A 319 19.78 -16.18 -26.79
C LEU A 319 20.33 -15.84 -28.18
N ASP A 320 19.86 -14.74 -28.77
CA ASP A 320 20.21 -14.32 -30.13
C ASP A 320 19.99 -12.81 -30.32
N LYS A 321 20.70 -12.20 -31.25
CA LYS A 321 20.60 -10.77 -31.61
C LYS A 321 20.61 -10.60 -33.12
N ARG A 322 19.63 -9.85 -33.64
CA ARG A 322 19.50 -9.66 -35.09
C ARG A 322 19.03 -8.26 -35.45
N TRP A 323 19.39 -7.85 -36.66
CA TRP A 323 18.99 -6.59 -37.26
C TRP A 323 17.79 -6.80 -38.17
N PHE A 324 16.70 -6.10 -37.86
CA PHE A 324 15.44 -6.20 -38.57
C PHE A 324 15.11 -4.91 -39.33
N GLY A 325 14.55 -5.02 -40.52
CA GLY A 325 13.86 -3.91 -41.18
C GLY A 325 12.69 -3.41 -40.33
N LEU A 326 12.42 -2.10 -40.35
CA LEU A 326 11.40 -1.53 -39.47
C LEU A 326 10.00 -2.12 -39.69
N ASP A 327 9.67 -2.49 -40.93
CA ASP A 327 8.38 -3.07 -41.31
C ASP A 327 8.31 -4.59 -41.06
N GLU A 328 9.44 -5.28 -40.84
CA GLU A 328 9.43 -6.73 -40.62
C GLU A 328 9.27 -7.12 -39.15
N VAL A 329 9.54 -6.20 -38.21
CA VAL A 329 9.47 -6.43 -36.75
C VAL A 329 8.19 -7.13 -36.31
N LEU A 330 7.03 -6.70 -36.83
CA LEU A 330 5.72 -7.27 -36.47
C LEU A 330 5.49 -8.70 -37.00
N SER A 331 6.41 -9.24 -37.79
CA SER A 331 6.38 -10.64 -38.28
C SER A 331 7.00 -11.62 -37.27
N TYR A 332 7.61 -11.12 -36.19
CA TYR A 332 8.31 -11.92 -35.19
C TYR A 332 7.52 -11.96 -33.87
N PRO A 333 7.65 -13.04 -33.07
CA PRO A 333 6.95 -13.16 -31.80
C PRO A 333 7.60 -12.26 -30.76
N LEU A 334 6.96 -11.12 -30.46
CA LEU A 334 7.47 -10.16 -29.48
C LEU A 334 7.03 -10.49 -28.04
N VAL A 335 7.84 -10.09 -27.06
CA VAL A 335 7.51 -10.19 -25.63
C VAL A 335 6.27 -9.35 -25.30
N GLY A 336 5.39 -9.89 -24.44
CA GLY A 336 4.24 -9.16 -23.88
C GLY A 336 3.41 -8.41 -24.91
N ASN A 337 3.15 -7.13 -24.64
CA ASN A 337 2.40 -6.24 -25.51
C ASN A 337 3.25 -5.46 -26.53
N ASN A 338 4.52 -5.84 -26.73
CA ASN A 338 5.45 -5.10 -27.59
C ASN A 338 4.98 -5.00 -29.06
N ALA A 339 4.19 -5.95 -29.57
CA ALA A 339 3.64 -5.87 -30.92
C ALA A 339 2.60 -4.73 -31.08
N VAL A 340 1.75 -4.55 -30.05
CA VAL A 340 0.78 -3.45 -30.02
C VAL A 340 1.49 -2.11 -29.85
N LEU A 341 2.46 -2.07 -28.93
CA LEU A 341 3.34 -0.92 -28.69
C LEU A 341 4.04 -0.48 -29.99
N TYR A 342 4.73 -1.42 -30.66
CA TYR A 342 5.50 -1.14 -31.86
C TYR A 342 4.63 -0.64 -33.02
N LYS A 343 3.43 -1.22 -33.19
CA LYS A 343 2.45 -0.74 -34.18
C LYS A 343 2.07 0.73 -33.93
N HIS A 344 1.97 1.15 -32.67
CA HIS A 344 1.64 2.53 -32.32
C HIS A 344 2.78 3.50 -32.64
N ILE A 345 4.02 3.09 -32.36
CA ILE A 345 5.19 3.97 -32.45
C ILE A 345 5.83 4.01 -33.85
N LEU A 346 5.60 3.02 -34.69
CA LEU A 346 6.25 2.90 -36.00
C LEU A 346 6.14 4.17 -36.88
N PRO A 347 4.99 4.87 -36.97
CA PRO A 347 4.90 6.11 -37.73
C PRO A 347 5.78 7.24 -37.18
N GLU A 348 5.84 7.38 -35.85
CA GLU A 348 6.68 8.38 -35.17
C GLU A 348 8.16 8.04 -35.32
N LEU A 349 8.52 6.76 -35.13
CA LEU A 349 9.86 6.25 -35.35
C LEU A 349 10.35 6.62 -36.75
N LYS A 350 9.63 6.23 -37.81
CA LYS A 350 10.00 6.53 -39.21
C LYS A 350 10.22 8.03 -39.46
N LYS A 351 9.37 8.88 -38.87
CA LYS A 351 9.50 10.34 -39.00
C LYS A 351 10.76 10.87 -38.31
N SER A 352 11.07 10.36 -37.12
CA SER A 352 12.27 10.74 -36.38
C SER A 352 13.54 10.30 -37.12
N LEU A 353 13.59 9.06 -37.63
CA LEU A 353 14.74 8.58 -38.41
C LEU A 353 15.00 9.43 -39.66
N ALA A 354 13.95 9.86 -40.37
CA ALA A 354 14.09 10.77 -41.51
C ALA A 354 14.64 12.16 -41.11
N THR A 355 14.28 12.64 -39.92
CA THR A 355 14.73 13.93 -39.37
C THR A 355 16.20 13.88 -38.95
N HIS A 356 16.61 12.79 -38.32
CA HIS A 356 17.97 12.59 -37.79
C HIS A 356 18.93 11.91 -38.77
N LYS A 357 18.45 11.49 -39.96
CA LYS A 357 19.21 10.82 -41.02
C LYS A 357 19.88 9.52 -40.55
N LEU A 358 19.10 8.70 -39.83
CA LEU A 358 19.50 7.39 -39.29
C LEU A 358 19.15 6.23 -40.22
#